data_AF-A0AA88UYC8-F1
#
_entry.id   AF-A0AA88UYC8-F1
#
_cell.length_a   1.000
_cell.length_b   1.000
_cell.length_c   1.000
_cell.angle_alpha   90.00
_cell.angle_beta   90.00
_cell.angle_gamma   90.00
#
_symmetry.space_group_name_H-M   'P 1'
#
loop_
_entity.id
_entity.type
_entity.pdbx_description
1 polymer ?
#
loop_
_entity_poly.entity_id
_entity_poly.type
_entity_poly.pdbx_seq_one_letter_code
_entity_poly.pdbx_strand_id
1 'polypeptide(L)'
;KFAEATKIGPWAVANFSARCDVRTLCRDLARVGETKGILLHFTIIYLIYDLIFVQGPWKKKNLADFGIFNQCLSPMRVNDQYLTNLLLKINAKLGGLNSILSAEPSQGLPVVSGNPTMIFGMDVSHGSPGHSDVPSIAAVVGSRQWPLVSRYRASVRSQSPKVEMIDSLFKPGPGDEDTGIVRELLLDFYASSGQRKPSQIVIFSMPVESSSVELFKTGKGKDDYLIGAASPPLKDDLSFRMWKTENNMVISWVINTMDTAIGQNILFYDTAYEIWMAAKETYSDNDNTAELFYIKGALNDLRKGEMFVTQYYNTLSRFWQHLDGFKSLDWECLADASRYKKIIEKERTFKFLLGLDKSLDEGGEFLEPSLFQPFVKSDIQPSDPNLIQGRNKELKVYSRRQKNPKPVEPHMHSEPCQTDVLSPTPTKQLDCVSAMLCLGMDGVSESQFNQVLNIELDQIIEACKFLDEKWSPKFTVIIAQKNHHTKFFKAGSPDNVPPGTVIDTQVCHPHNNDFYMCAHAGMIGTRRPTHYHVLFDDIGFTADDLQELIHSLSYVYQRSTTAISIVSLVRYAHLAATQVSMFVKFEEMSETSSSHGGLTSVGAPPVPELPRLHKNVCASMFFC
;
A
#
# COMPACT_ATOMS: atom_id res chain seq x y z
N LYS A 1 -9.73 27.01 16.37
CA LYS A 1 -9.35 26.14 17.50
C LYS A 1 -9.35 24.69 17.01
N PHE A 2 -8.78 23.75 17.75
CA PHE A 2 -8.97 22.32 17.49
C PHE A 2 -10.44 21.94 17.77
N ALA A 3 -10.95 20.92 17.09
CA ALA A 3 -12.34 20.46 17.27
C ALA A 3 -12.59 19.96 18.71
N GLU A 4 -11.66 19.15 19.23
CA GLU A 4 -11.56 18.75 20.63
C GLU A 4 -10.15 19.05 21.15
N ALA A 5 -10.00 20.17 21.86
CA ALA A 5 -8.75 20.54 22.51
C ALA A 5 -8.61 19.85 23.88
N THR A 6 -7.51 19.13 24.08
CA THR A 6 -7.17 18.50 25.36
C THR A 6 -6.77 19.53 26.42
N LYS A 7 -7.13 19.25 27.68
CA LYS A 7 -6.55 19.94 28.84
C LYS A 7 -5.25 19.24 29.19
N ILE A 8 -4.14 19.97 29.16
CA ILE A 8 -2.83 19.42 29.49
C ILE A 8 -2.61 19.64 30.99
N GLY A 9 -2.58 18.54 31.75
CA GLY A 9 -2.16 18.52 33.16
C GLY A 9 -0.65 18.71 33.31
N PRO A 10 -0.07 18.52 34.51
CA PRO A 10 1.36 18.77 34.75
C PRO A 10 2.28 18.10 33.73
N TRP A 11 3.20 18.89 33.17
CA TRP A 11 4.14 18.50 32.12
C TRP A 11 5.60 18.52 32.70
N ALA A 12 6.63 17.84 32.14
CA ALA A 12 8.06 18.07 32.53
C ALA A 12 9.11 18.10 31.37
N VAL A 13 10.09 19.03 31.29
CA VAL A 13 11.15 19.13 30.23
C VAL A 13 12.45 18.49 30.68
N ALA A 14 12.96 17.56 29.88
CA ALA A 14 14.39 17.26 29.78
C ALA A 14 14.91 17.83 28.45
N ASN A 15 15.76 18.86 28.52
CA ASN A 15 16.46 19.42 27.37
C ASN A 15 17.87 18.82 27.33
N PHE A 16 18.25 18.24 26.19
CA PHE A 16 19.54 17.59 25.97
C PHE A 16 20.50 18.45 25.14
N SER A 17 20.08 19.65 24.70
CA SER A 17 20.88 20.57 23.88
C SER A 17 21.18 21.88 24.62
N ALA A 18 22.47 22.19 24.77
CA ALA A 18 22.95 23.46 25.29
C ALA A 18 22.57 24.69 24.44
N ARG A 19 21.94 24.50 23.27
CA ARG A 19 21.59 25.56 22.31
C ARG A 19 20.11 25.99 22.34
N CYS A 20 19.28 25.36 23.17
CA CYS A 20 17.82 25.59 23.18
C CYS A 20 17.38 26.54 24.32
N ASP A 21 16.78 27.69 23.98
CA ASP A 21 16.06 28.52 24.98
C ASP A 21 14.69 27.90 25.29
N VAL A 22 14.70 27.06 26.33
CA VAL A 22 13.51 26.39 26.87
C VAL A 22 12.46 27.39 27.38
N ARG A 23 12.85 28.57 27.88
CA ARG A 23 11.89 29.55 28.45
C ARG A 23 11.07 30.21 27.34
N THR A 24 11.74 30.70 26.30
CA THR A 24 11.07 31.23 25.10
C THR A 24 10.20 30.16 24.44
N LEU A 25 10.72 28.95 24.28
CA LEU A 25 9.99 27.83 23.68
C LEU A 25 8.71 27.48 24.48
N CYS A 26 8.78 27.40 25.81
CA CYS A 26 7.60 27.11 26.64
C CYS A 26 6.57 28.25 26.60
N ARG A 27 7.01 29.51 26.67
CA ARG A 27 6.14 30.69 26.57
C ARG A 27 5.40 30.73 25.22
N ASP A 28 6.13 30.53 24.14
CA ASP A 28 5.56 30.64 22.79
C ASP A 28 4.67 29.43 22.46
N LEU A 29 5.00 28.24 22.97
CA LEU A 29 4.13 27.06 22.90
C LEU A 29 2.82 27.26 23.69
N ALA A 30 2.87 27.87 24.88
CA ALA A 30 1.67 28.21 25.66
C ALA A 30 0.78 29.21 24.90
N ARG A 31 1.37 30.33 24.43
CA ARG A 31 0.69 31.34 23.60
C ARG A 31 0.00 30.73 22.38
N VAL A 32 0.70 29.89 21.60
CA VAL A 32 0.10 29.25 20.42
C VAL A 32 -0.96 28.23 20.86
N GLY A 33 -0.74 27.48 21.94
CA GLY A 33 -1.70 26.54 22.53
C GLY A 33 -3.06 27.16 22.81
N GLU A 34 -3.07 28.32 23.47
CA GLU A 34 -4.29 29.07 23.79
C GLU A 34 -5.10 29.43 22.51
N THR A 35 -4.42 29.85 21.43
CA THR A 35 -5.09 30.12 20.14
C THR A 35 -5.74 28.87 19.52
N LYS A 36 -5.21 27.67 19.81
CA LYS A 36 -5.80 26.40 19.39
C LYS A 36 -6.85 25.88 20.38
N GLY A 37 -6.94 26.45 21.59
CA GLY A 37 -7.87 26.05 22.64
C GLY A 37 -7.28 25.12 23.70
N ILE A 38 -5.98 24.81 23.62
CA ILE A 38 -5.27 24.02 24.62
C ILE A 38 -4.82 24.95 25.76
N LEU A 39 -5.22 24.63 26.99
CA LEU A 39 -4.74 25.31 28.19
C LEU A 39 -3.54 24.54 28.76
N LEU A 40 -2.38 25.18 28.73
CA LEU A 40 -1.10 24.68 29.25
C LEU A 40 -0.84 25.22 30.66
N HIS A 41 -1.57 24.70 31.66
CA HIS A 41 -1.32 25.07 33.05
C HIS A 41 -0.05 24.40 33.59
N PHE A 42 0.82 25.19 34.22
CA PHE A 42 2.06 24.81 34.92
C PHE A 42 3.07 23.94 34.14
N THR A 43 4.15 24.62 33.72
CA THR A 43 5.44 24.18 33.16
C THR A 43 5.84 22.74 33.50
N ILE A 44 6.40 21.91 32.60
CA ILE A 44 7.44 22.06 31.53
C ILE A 44 7.20 20.89 30.47
N ILE A 45 7.69 20.62 29.23
CA ILE A 45 7.31 19.39 28.39
C ILE A 45 8.56 18.57 27.98
N TYR A 46 8.50 17.24 27.89
CA TYR A 46 9.65 16.37 27.53
C TYR A 46 10.08 16.53 26.06
N LEU A 47 10.76 17.64 25.78
CA LEU A 47 11.26 18.09 24.49
C LEU A 47 12.75 17.72 24.35
N ILE A 48 13.07 16.45 24.05
CA ILE A 48 14.43 16.09 23.60
C ILE A 48 14.75 16.94 22.38
N TYR A 49 15.90 17.61 22.42
CA TYR A 49 16.54 18.32 21.31
C TYR A 49 17.85 17.56 20.99
N ASP A 50 18.03 17.17 19.72
CA ASP A 50 19.18 16.46 19.12
C ASP A 50 19.83 15.34 19.95
N LEU A 51 19.40 14.10 19.66
CA LEU A 51 20.28 12.92 19.50
C LEU A 51 19.46 11.76 18.95
N ILE A 52 19.76 11.31 17.72
CA ILE A 52 19.04 10.18 17.08
C ILE A 52 19.13 8.91 17.95
N PHE A 53 20.32 8.63 18.49
CA PHE A 53 20.59 7.52 19.40
C PHE A 53 19.79 7.53 20.71
N VAL A 54 19.34 8.71 21.19
CA VAL A 54 18.55 8.82 22.43
C VAL A 54 17.05 8.64 22.18
N GLN A 55 16.57 8.93 20.96
CA GLN A 55 15.13 8.93 20.67
C GLN A 55 14.48 7.55 20.83
N GLY A 56 15.14 6.48 20.40
CA GLY A 56 14.65 5.10 20.52
C GLY A 56 14.44 4.67 21.98
N PRO A 57 15.53 4.61 22.79
CA PRO A 57 15.46 4.29 24.21
C PRO A 57 14.51 5.18 25.00
N TRP A 58 14.47 6.50 24.71
CA TRP A 58 13.54 7.40 25.39
C TRP A 58 12.09 7.05 25.13
N LYS A 59 11.72 6.79 23.86
CA LYS A 59 10.36 6.39 23.51
C LYS A 59 9.99 5.04 24.12
N LYS A 60 10.88 4.04 24.07
CA LYS A 60 10.67 2.73 24.73
C LYS A 60 10.34 2.95 26.21
N LYS A 61 11.23 3.61 26.95
CA LYS A 61 11.10 3.83 28.40
C LYS A 61 9.85 4.64 28.79
N ASN A 62 9.47 5.63 27.98
CA ASN A 62 8.26 6.41 28.24
C ASN A 62 6.97 5.63 27.90
N LEU A 63 6.96 4.84 26.83
CA LEU A 63 5.72 4.23 26.32
C LEU A 63 5.46 2.80 26.85
N ALA A 64 6.51 2.02 27.13
CA ALA A 64 6.40 0.69 27.73
C ALA A 64 6.49 0.74 29.26
N ASP A 65 7.56 1.34 29.81
CA ASP A 65 7.86 1.23 31.25
C ASP A 65 6.98 2.17 32.10
N PHE A 66 6.86 3.45 31.70
CA PHE A 66 6.20 4.49 32.51
C PHE A 66 4.79 4.90 32.06
N GLY A 67 4.44 4.67 30.79
CA GLY A 67 3.18 5.14 30.20
C GLY A 67 3.00 6.66 30.21
N ILE A 68 4.07 7.38 29.86
CA ILE A 68 4.14 8.84 29.78
C ILE A 68 4.11 9.28 28.31
N PHE A 69 3.20 10.21 28.01
CA PHE A 69 3.13 10.86 26.71
C PHE A 69 4.35 11.77 26.48
N ASN A 70 5.04 11.59 25.34
CA ASN A 70 6.26 12.33 25.02
C ASN A 70 6.27 12.87 23.58
N GLN A 71 7.02 13.95 23.36
CA GLN A 71 7.14 14.60 22.06
C GLN A 71 8.52 15.24 21.85
N CYS A 72 9.48 14.46 21.32
CA CYS A 72 10.79 14.95 20.89
C CYS A 72 10.68 16.05 19.81
N LEU A 73 11.69 16.90 19.68
CA LEU A 73 11.82 17.88 18.60
C LEU A 73 13.28 18.07 18.13
N SER A 74 13.48 18.45 16.87
CA SER A 74 14.74 19.03 16.42
C SER A 74 14.41 20.18 15.45
N PRO A 75 14.22 21.41 15.98
CA PRO A 75 13.92 22.58 15.18
C PRO A 75 15.21 23.34 14.84
N MET A 76 15.60 23.36 13.56
CA MET A 76 16.58 24.36 13.07
C MET A 76 16.05 25.79 13.21
N ARG A 77 14.71 25.96 13.24
CA ARG A 77 14.02 27.23 13.51
C ARG A 77 12.65 26.94 14.12
N VAL A 78 12.30 27.63 15.21
CA VAL A 78 10.96 27.60 15.81
C VAL A 78 10.14 28.78 15.29
N ASN A 79 8.87 28.55 14.96
CA ASN A 79 7.88 29.58 14.62
C ASN A 79 6.45 29.07 14.90
N ASP A 80 5.44 29.94 14.78
CA ASP A 80 4.04 29.60 15.08
C ASP A 80 3.47 28.45 14.24
N GLN A 81 3.98 28.21 13.03
CA GLN A 81 3.58 27.06 12.21
C GLN A 81 4.21 25.76 12.75
N TYR A 82 5.49 25.78 13.13
CA TYR A 82 6.15 24.66 13.80
C TYR A 82 5.46 24.32 15.13
N LEU A 83 5.14 25.33 15.93
CA LEU A 83 4.43 25.17 17.20
C LEU A 83 3.00 24.66 16.98
N THR A 84 2.29 25.15 15.95
CA THR A 84 0.98 24.59 15.55
C THR A 84 1.11 23.11 15.19
N ASN A 85 2.08 22.74 14.35
CA ASN A 85 2.31 21.35 13.94
C ASN A 85 2.75 20.45 15.11
N LEU A 86 3.45 21.01 16.11
CA LEU A 86 3.80 20.33 17.35
C LEU A 86 2.55 20.07 18.21
N LEU A 87 1.69 21.07 18.36
CA LEU A 87 0.43 21.00 19.12
C LEU A 87 -0.58 20.01 18.51
N LEU A 88 -0.64 19.89 17.18
CA LEU A 88 -1.45 18.86 16.51
C LEU A 88 -1.12 17.46 17.05
N LYS A 89 0.17 17.13 17.10
CA LYS A 89 0.67 15.82 17.56
C LYS A 89 0.44 15.59 19.05
N ILE A 90 0.64 16.63 19.86
CA ILE A 90 0.40 16.58 21.32
C ILE A 90 -1.08 16.34 21.61
N ASN A 91 -1.98 17.06 20.93
CA ASN A 91 -3.42 16.91 21.12
C ASN A 91 -3.91 15.50 20.77
N ALA A 92 -3.49 14.98 19.60
CA ALA A 92 -3.86 13.63 19.14
C ALA A 92 -3.35 12.54 20.10
N LYS A 93 -2.11 12.65 20.61
CA LYS A 93 -1.57 11.74 21.63
C LYS A 93 -2.41 11.72 22.89
N LEU A 94 -2.84 12.89 23.37
CA LEU A 94 -3.64 13.04 24.58
C LEU A 94 -5.14 12.75 24.36
N GLY A 95 -5.53 12.23 23.19
CA GLY A 95 -6.89 11.78 22.88
C GLY A 95 -7.83 12.85 22.30
N GLY A 96 -7.33 14.05 22.04
CA GLY A 96 -8.07 15.12 21.36
C GLY A 96 -8.07 14.99 19.85
N LEU A 97 -9.01 15.68 19.20
CA LEU A 97 -9.15 15.74 17.76
C LEU A 97 -8.89 17.16 17.27
N ASN A 98 -8.02 17.31 16.28
CA ASN A 98 -7.66 18.60 15.70
C ASN A 98 -8.70 19.05 14.68
N SER A 99 -9.18 18.10 13.89
CA SER A 99 -10.26 18.23 12.91
C SER A 99 -11.12 16.97 12.89
N ILE A 100 -12.39 17.12 12.53
CA ILE A 100 -13.41 16.08 12.39
C ILE A 100 -14.13 16.38 11.07
N LEU A 101 -14.58 15.36 10.32
CA LEU A 101 -15.37 15.59 9.11
C LEU A 101 -16.74 16.19 9.48
N SER A 102 -17.26 17.11 8.66
CA SER A 102 -18.64 17.61 8.83
C SER A 102 -19.69 16.50 8.68
N ALA A 103 -19.34 15.42 7.96
CA ALA A 103 -20.17 14.23 7.81
C ALA A 103 -20.22 13.34 9.06
N GLU A 104 -19.20 13.33 9.93
CA GLU A 104 -19.17 12.43 11.11
C GLU A 104 -20.30 12.72 12.11
N PRO A 105 -20.54 13.97 12.58
CA PRO A 105 -21.64 14.27 13.50
C PRO A 105 -23.04 14.10 12.88
N SER A 106 -23.16 14.10 11.55
CA SER A 106 -24.42 13.95 10.83
C SER A 106 -24.64 12.54 10.26
N GLN A 107 -23.75 11.59 10.54
CA GLN A 107 -23.72 10.24 9.95
C GLN A 107 -23.74 10.24 8.40
N GLY A 108 -23.21 11.30 7.79
CA GLY A 108 -23.23 11.56 6.35
C GLY A 108 -22.24 10.74 5.51
N LEU A 109 -21.82 9.57 5.98
CA LEU A 109 -21.03 8.58 5.22
C LEU A 109 -21.86 7.28 5.19
N PRO A 110 -22.87 7.15 4.30
CA PRO A 110 -24.02 6.27 4.52
C PRO A 110 -23.67 4.80 4.81
N VAL A 111 -22.74 4.23 4.03
CA VAL A 111 -22.30 2.83 4.20
C VAL A 111 -21.69 2.60 5.58
N VAL A 112 -20.69 3.41 5.95
CA VAL A 112 -19.87 3.18 7.17
C VAL A 112 -20.46 3.78 8.45
N SER A 113 -21.34 4.78 8.35
CA SER A 113 -22.02 5.40 9.50
C SER A 113 -23.43 4.84 9.75
N GLY A 114 -23.99 4.07 8.83
CA GLY A 114 -25.28 3.38 8.98
C GLY A 114 -25.17 2.06 9.76
N ASN A 115 -24.15 1.25 9.46
CA ASN A 115 -23.89 -0.04 10.12
C ASN A 115 -22.60 0.00 10.97
N PRO A 116 -22.50 -0.73 12.09
CA PRO A 116 -21.28 -0.86 12.88
C PRO A 116 -20.07 -1.30 12.03
N THR A 117 -19.26 -0.33 11.63
CA THR A 117 -18.16 -0.54 10.69
C THR A 117 -16.83 -0.25 11.36
N MET A 118 -15.93 -1.22 11.29
CA MET A 118 -14.53 -1.04 11.65
C MET A 118 -13.70 -0.83 10.39
N ILE A 119 -12.69 0.03 10.47
CA ILE A 119 -11.77 0.29 9.37
C ILE A 119 -10.36 -0.05 9.87
N PHE A 120 -9.63 -0.88 9.12
CA PHE A 120 -8.23 -1.20 9.37
C PHE A 120 -7.32 -0.49 8.35
N GLY A 121 -6.15 -0.07 8.81
CA GLY A 121 -5.00 0.27 7.97
C GLY A 121 -3.79 -0.56 8.38
N MET A 122 -3.09 -1.13 7.41
CA MET A 122 -1.99 -2.09 7.60
C MET A 122 -0.74 -1.62 6.85
N ASP A 123 0.42 -1.76 7.47
CA ASP A 123 1.74 -1.42 6.92
C ASP A 123 2.81 -2.25 7.66
N VAL A 124 3.85 -2.68 6.94
CA VAL A 124 5.02 -3.36 7.51
C VAL A 124 6.27 -2.52 7.26
N SER A 125 7.13 -2.40 8.28
CA SER A 125 8.40 -1.67 8.20
C SER A 125 9.57 -2.61 8.41
N HIS A 126 10.38 -2.81 7.38
CA HIS A 126 11.61 -3.61 7.45
C HIS A 126 12.83 -2.81 7.97
N GLY A 127 13.97 -3.51 8.07
CA GLY A 127 15.28 -2.90 8.29
C GLY A 127 15.75 -2.01 7.12
N SER A 128 16.78 -1.22 7.36
CA SER A 128 17.45 -0.46 6.28
C SER A 128 18.21 -1.42 5.35
N PRO A 129 18.29 -1.16 4.03
CA PRO A 129 19.08 -1.97 3.11
C PRO A 129 20.53 -2.17 3.60
N GLY A 130 20.99 -3.42 3.61
CA GLY A 130 22.29 -3.82 4.19
C GLY A 130 22.19 -4.44 5.59
N HIS A 131 21.05 -4.37 6.27
CA HIS A 131 20.77 -5.11 7.51
C HIS A 131 19.78 -6.24 7.22
N SER A 132 20.29 -7.44 6.93
CA SER A 132 19.48 -8.63 6.61
C SER A 132 18.68 -9.16 7.80
N ASP A 133 19.19 -8.96 9.02
CA ASP A 133 18.79 -9.75 10.20
C ASP A 133 17.80 -8.99 11.10
N VAL A 134 17.58 -7.69 10.82
CA VAL A 134 16.68 -6.82 11.58
C VAL A 134 15.22 -7.23 11.33
N PRO A 135 14.43 -7.53 12.38
CA PRO A 135 13.05 -8.02 12.23
C PRO A 135 12.14 -6.99 11.57
N SER A 136 11.15 -7.48 10.83
CA SER A 136 10.09 -6.64 10.24
C SER A 136 9.10 -6.25 11.34
N ILE A 137 8.65 -5.00 11.33
CA ILE A 137 7.68 -4.50 12.30
C ILE A 137 6.34 -4.31 11.60
N ALA A 138 5.39 -5.20 11.88
CA ALA A 138 4.03 -5.13 11.37
C ALA A 138 3.14 -4.28 12.28
N ALA A 139 2.31 -3.41 11.70
CA ALA A 139 1.35 -2.61 12.45
C ALA A 139 -0.04 -2.61 11.79
N VAL A 140 -1.07 -2.72 12.62
CA VAL A 140 -2.47 -2.53 12.22
C VAL A 140 -3.09 -1.42 13.05
N VAL A 141 -3.80 -0.53 12.38
CA VAL A 141 -4.53 0.58 12.99
C VAL A 141 -6.02 0.39 12.76
N GLY A 142 -6.76 0.19 13.85
CA GLY A 142 -8.22 0.09 13.84
C GLY A 142 -8.89 1.43 14.15
N SER A 143 -9.98 1.76 13.44
CA SER A 143 -10.92 2.79 13.86
C SER A 143 -11.64 2.38 15.17
N ARG A 144 -12.11 3.36 15.94
CA ARG A 144 -12.77 3.14 17.23
C ARG A 144 -13.78 4.24 17.55
N GLN A 145 -14.71 3.98 18.47
CA GLN A 145 -15.84 4.88 18.79
C GLN A 145 -16.77 5.15 17.59
N TRP A 146 -17.21 4.08 16.92
CA TRP A 146 -18.20 4.16 15.84
C TRP A 146 -19.46 4.91 16.31
N PRO A 147 -20.05 5.82 15.51
CA PRO A 147 -19.85 6.04 14.06
C PRO A 147 -18.71 6.99 13.66
N LEU A 148 -17.84 7.42 14.59
CA LEU A 148 -16.68 8.25 14.24
C LEU A 148 -15.64 7.45 13.45
N VAL A 149 -15.04 8.10 12.46
CA VAL A 149 -13.90 7.57 11.68
C VAL A 149 -12.59 8.28 12.01
N SER A 150 -12.61 9.43 12.69
CA SER A 150 -11.42 10.23 13.05
C SER A 150 -10.59 9.70 14.23
N ARG A 151 -10.98 8.60 14.88
CA ARG A 151 -10.32 8.04 16.08
C ARG A 151 -9.76 6.64 15.86
N TYR A 152 -8.56 6.41 16.39
CA TYR A 152 -7.77 5.22 16.06
C TYR A 152 -7.00 4.63 17.26
N ARG A 153 -6.77 3.31 17.23
CA ARG A 153 -5.80 2.57 18.05
C ARG A 153 -4.87 1.78 17.13
N ALA A 154 -3.59 1.71 17.48
CA ALA A 154 -2.63 0.83 16.80
C ALA A 154 -2.27 -0.35 17.69
N SER A 155 -2.10 -1.53 17.09
CA SER A 155 -1.31 -2.61 17.68
C SER A 155 -0.20 -3.01 16.71
N VAL A 156 0.90 -3.52 17.27
CA VAL A 156 2.18 -3.72 16.57
C VAL A 156 2.78 -5.04 17.02
N ARG A 157 3.41 -5.78 16.09
CA ARG A 157 4.17 -7.01 16.36
C ARG A 157 5.48 -7.00 15.57
N SER A 158 6.46 -7.75 16.06
CA SER A 158 7.65 -8.12 15.31
C SER A 158 7.38 -9.44 14.59
N GLN A 159 7.92 -9.55 13.39
CA GLN A 159 7.93 -10.78 12.59
C GLN A 159 9.29 -10.92 11.88
N SER A 160 9.53 -12.05 11.23
CA SER A 160 10.84 -12.35 10.64
C SER A 160 11.31 -11.27 9.64
N PRO A 161 12.63 -11.07 9.47
CA PRO A 161 13.15 -10.09 8.52
C PRO A 161 12.60 -10.30 7.10
N LYS A 162 12.26 -9.20 6.43
CA LYS A 162 11.72 -9.16 5.05
C LYS A 162 10.40 -9.92 4.80
N VAL A 163 9.69 -10.40 5.83
CA VAL A 163 8.34 -10.95 5.65
C VAL A 163 7.33 -9.81 5.46
N GLU A 164 6.67 -9.81 4.30
CA GLU A 164 5.71 -8.79 3.86
C GLU A 164 4.33 -8.92 4.49
N MET A 165 3.73 -10.13 4.46
CA MET A 165 2.40 -10.38 5.03
C MET A 165 2.43 -10.39 6.55
N ILE A 166 1.40 -9.86 7.22
CA ILE A 166 1.36 -9.83 8.68
C ILE A 166 1.07 -11.23 9.24
N ASP A 167 2.06 -11.84 9.89
CA ASP A 167 2.02 -13.22 10.40
C ASP A 167 1.21 -13.38 11.71
N SER A 168 0.68 -12.28 12.21
CA SER A 168 0.25 -12.09 13.61
C SER A 168 -1.09 -11.36 13.73
N LEU A 169 -1.90 -11.40 12.68
CA LEU A 169 -3.27 -10.92 12.72
C LEU A 169 -4.10 -11.81 13.65
N PHE A 170 -3.93 -13.13 13.53
CA PHE A 170 -4.46 -14.16 14.43
C PHE A 170 -3.30 -15.05 14.92
N LYS A 171 -3.16 -15.21 16.25
CA LYS A 171 -2.13 -16.06 16.88
C LYS A 171 -2.73 -16.80 18.09
N PRO A 172 -3.44 -17.93 17.85
CA PRO A 172 -4.05 -18.73 18.90
C PRO A 172 -2.98 -19.36 19.82
N GLY A 173 -3.12 -19.12 21.12
CA GLY A 173 -2.24 -19.64 22.17
C GLY A 173 -2.87 -20.76 22.99
N PRO A 174 -2.14 -21.30 23.99
CA PRO A 174 -2.64 -22.35 24.85
C PRO A 174 -3.82 -21.88 25.71
N GLY A 175 -4.91 -22.66 25.75
CA GLY A 175 -6.03 -22.40 26.66
C GLY A 175 -7.10 -21.44 26.14
N ASP A 176 -7.35 -21.44 24.83
CA ASP A 176 -8.42 -20.65 24.17
C ASP A 176 -8.19 -19.12 24.22
N GLU A 177 -6.92 -18.69 24.25
CA GLU A 177 -6.53 -17.28 24.13
C GLU A 177 -5.86 -16.96 22.78
N ASP A 178 -6.51 -16.16 21.93
CA ASP A 178 -5.83 -15.52 20.80
C ASP A 178 -5.00 -14.30 21.25
N THR A 179 -3.75 -14.24 20.80
CA THR A 179 -2.77 -13.17 21.11
C THR A 179 -2.51 -12.23 19.93
N GLY A 180 -3.18 -12.49 18.80
CA GLY A 180 -3.10 -11.73 17.56
C GLY A 180 -3.51 -10.27 17.67
N ILE A 181 -3.12 -9.49 16.66
CA ILE A 181 -3.41 -8.07 16.55
C ILE A 181 -4.92 -7.82 16.42
N VAL A 182 -5.63 -8.66 15.66
CA VAL A 182 -7.03 -8.43 15.30
C VAL A 182 -7.93 -8.47 16.53
N ARG A 183 -7.81 -9.48 17.40
CA ARG A 183 -8.57 -9.56 18.66
C ARG A 183 -8.34 -8.36 19.57
N GLU A 184 -7.10 -7.86 19.68
CA GLU A 184 -6.81 -6.67 20.50
C GLU A 184 -7.61 -5.44 20.01
N LEU A 185 -7.69 -5.25 18.69
CA LEU A 185 -8.42 -4.15 18.09
C LEU A 185 -9.94 -4.37 18.11
N LEU A 186 -10.42 -5.59 17.88
CA LEU A 186 -11.85 -5.94 17.94
C LEU A 186 -12.44 -5.76 19.35
N LEU A 187 -11.71 -6.14 20.40
CA LEU A 187 -12.12 -5.91 21.79
C LEU A 187 -12.15 -4.41 22.13
N ASP A 188 -11.20 -3.62 21.62
CA ASP A 188 -11.17 -2.16 21.78
C ASP A 188 -12.31 -1.46 21.01
N PHE A 189 -12.67 -1.94 19.82
CA PHE A 189 -13.85 -1.51 19.09
C PHE A 189 -15.12 -1.83 19.87
N TYR A 190 -15.33 -3.09 20.27
CA TYR A 190 -16.50 -3.50 21.04
C TYR A 190 -16.70 -2.67 22.31
N ALA A 191 -15.62 -2.47 23.08
CA ALA A 191 -15.66 -1.67 24.29
C ALA A 191 -15.95 -0.17 24.07
N SER A 192 -15.61 0.38 22.89
CA SER A 192 -15.73 1.82 22.62
C SER A 192 -16.84 2.23 21.64
N SER A 193 -17.40 1.28 20.88
CA SER A 193 -18.51 1.48 19.91
C SER A 193 -19.89 1.14 20.51
N GLY A 194 -19.98 1.04 21.84
CA GLY A 194 -21.22 0.76 22.57
C GLY A 194 -21.60 -0.72 22.62
N GLN A 195 -20.64 -1.61 22.92
CA GLN A 195 -20.86 -3.06 23.04
C GLN A 195 -21.48 -3.70 21.78
N ARG A 196 -21.06 -3.21 20.60
CA ARG A 196 -21.41 -3.77 19.29
C ARG A 196 -20.17 -4.32 18.62
N LYS A 197 -20.26 -5.56 18.14
CA LYS A 197 -19.29 -6.13 17.20
C LYS A 197 -19.43 -5.39 15.86
N PRO A 198 -18.36 -5.21 15.07
CA PRO A 198 -18.51 -4.70 13.72
C PRO A 198 -19.31 -5.71 12.87
N SER A 199 -20.33 -5.24 12.16
CA SER A 199 -21.02 -5.98 11.11
C SER A 199 -20.28 -5.88 9.77
N GLN A 200 -19.37 -4.90 9.66
CA GLN A 200 -18.63 -4.55 8.45
C GLN A 200 -17.18 -4.23 8.82
N ILE A 201 -16.21 -4.71 8.04
CA ILE A 201 -14.78 -4.48 8.22
C ILE A 201 -14.16 -4.06 6.89
N VAL A 202 -13.69 -2.81 6.80
CA VAL A 202 -12.99 -2.27 5.62
C VAL A 202 -11.48 -2.33 5.89
N ILE A 203 -10.72 -3.01 5.03
CA ILE A 203 -9.28 -3.24 5.18
C ILE A 203 -8.54 -2.45 4.11
N PHE A 204 -7.65 -1.54 4.56
CA PHE A 204 -6.66 -0.89 3.70
C PHE A 204 -5.27 -1.49 4.00
N SER A 205 -4.74 -2.27 3.07
CA SER A 205 -3.35 -2.76 3.15
C SER A 205 -2.44 -1.96 2.23
N MET A 206 -1.21 -1.73 2.69
CA MET A 206 -0.11 -1.24 1.86
C MET A 206 1.00 -2.30 1.94
N PRO A 207 0.94 -3.36 1.10
CA PRO A 207 2.05 -4.30 0.97
C PRO A 207 3.28 -3.50 0.56
N VAL A 208 4.44 -3.84 1.11
CA VAL A 208 5.66 -3.19 0.68
C VAL A 208 6.00 -3.83 -0.66
N GLU A 209 5.79 -3.08 -1.74
CA GLU A 209 6.53 -3.35 -2.96
C GLU A 209 8.00 -3.51 -2.59
N SER A 210 8.73 -4.37 -3.30
CA SER A 210 10.19 -4.42 -3.22
C SER A 210 10.88 -3.17 -3.80
N SER A 211 10.27 -1.99 -3.67
CA SER A 211 10.75 -0.63 -3.93
C SER A 211 12.16 -0.33 -3.38
N SER A 212 12.68 -1.12 -2.43
CA SER A 212 14.12 -1.22 -2.11
C SER A 212 15.00 -1.40 -3.36
N VAL A 213 14.50 -2.14 -4.34
CA VAL A 213 15.07 -2.33 -5.69
C VAL A 213 14.95 -1.04 -6.51
N GLU A 214 13.73 -0.57 -6.75
CA GLU A 214 13.47 0.41 -7.81
C GLU A 214 13.85 1.84 -7.43
N LEU A 215 13.59 2.24 -6.18
CA LEU A 215 13.94 3.57 -5.65
C LEU A 215 15.46 3.79 -5.61
N PHE A 216 16.25 2.71 -5.53
CA PHE A 216 17.72 2.75 -5.56
C PHE A 216 18.30 2.57 -6.97
N LYS A 217 17.74 1.72 -7.84
CA LYS A 217 18.16 1.56 -9.24
C LYS A 217 18.11 2.90 -9.98
N THR A 218 16.93 3.54 -10.00
CA THR A 218 16.73 4.80 -10.75
C THR A 218 17.17 6.04 -9.99
N GLY A 219 17.08 6.04 -8.65
CA GLY A 219 17.34 7.21 -7.81
C GLY A 219 18.80 7.68 -7.74
N LYS A 220 19.74 6.98 -8.37
CA LYS A 220 21.18 7.32 -8.36
C LYS A 220 21.91 7.20 -9.72
N GLY A 221 21.24 6.76 -10.79
CA GLY A 221 21.88 6.53 -12.10
C GLY A 221 23.01 5.50 -12.01
N LYS A 222 22.68 4.27 -11.62
CA LYS A 222 23.63 3.15 -11.42
C LYS A 222 23.16 1.83 -12.01
N ASP A 223 22.12 1.90 -12.82
CA ASP A 223 21.57 0.86 -13.68
C ASP A 223 22.61 0.32 -14.68
N ASP A 224 23.56 1.16 -15.12
CA ASP A 224 24.72 0.76 -15.96
C ASP A 224 25.52 -0.44 -15.41
N TYR A 225 25.57 -0.62 -14.08
CA TYR A 225 26.27 -1.74 -13.43
C TYR A 225 25.50 -3.07 -13.51
N LEU A 226 24.19 -3.04 -13.76
CA LEU A 226 23.33 -4.22 -13.91
C LEU A 226 23.15 -4.65 -15.36
N ILE A 227 23.37 -3.74 -16.31
CA ILE A 227 23.31 -4.01 -17.76
C ILE A 227 24.70 -4.14 -18.41
N GLY A 228 25.77 -4.03 -17.62
CA GLY A 228 27.16 -4.19 -18.08
C GLY A 228 27.75 -2.98 -18.81
N ALA A 229 27.02 -1.86 -18.91
CA ALA A 229 27.49 -0.63 -19.54
C ALA A 229 28.60 0.06 -18.72
N ALA A 230 28.56 -0.06 -17.39
CA ALA A 230 29.65 0.38 -16.51
C ALA A 230 30.75 -0.70 -16.46
N SER A 231 31.52 -0.85 -17.54
CA SER A 231 32.64 -1.81 -17.62
C SER A 231 33.77 -1.49 -16.62
N PRO A 232 34.45 -2.50 -16.03
CA PRO A 232 35.56 -2.28 -15.11
C PRO A 232 36.77 -1.56 -15.76
N PRO A 233 37.29 -0.48 -15.16
CA PRO A 233 38.57 0.12 -15.57
C PRO A 233 39.77 -0.81 -15.37
N LEU A 234 40.91 -0.47 -15.97
CA LEU A 234 42.18 -1.16 -15.71
C LEU A 234 42.56 -1.06 -14.21
N LYS A 235 43.10 -2.13 -13.64
CA LYS A 235 43.31 -2.26 -12.17
C LYS A 235 44.27 -1.21 -11.59
N ASP A 236 45.15 -0.65 -12.41
CA ASP A 236 46.11 0.39 -12.04
C ASP A 236 45.55 1.83 -12.19
N ASP A 237 44.34 1.98 -12.72
CA ASP A 237 43.66 3.27 -12.88
C ASP A 237 43.08 3.77 -11.54
N LEU A 238 43.20 5.07 -11.28
CA LEU A 238 42.65 5.72 -10.09
C LEU A 238 41.12 5.55 -9.99
N SER A 239 40.43 5.50 -11.13
CA SER A 239 38.98 5.27 -11.21
C SER A 239 38.55 3.84 -10.86
N PHE A 240 39.44 2.83 -10.97
CA PHE A 240 39.10 1.44 -10.65
C PHE A 240 38.64 1.27 -9.19
N ARG A 241 39.22 2.05 -8.25
CA ARG A 241 38.79 2.03 -6.85
C ARG A 241 37.36 2.56 -6.67
N MET A 242 37.01 3.65 -7.35
CA MET A 242 35.66 4.20 -7.32
C MET A 242 34.68 3.22 -7.95
N TRP A 243 34.97 2.75 -9.16
CA TRP A 243 34.15 1.76 -9.85
C TRP A 243 33.93 0.51 -9.01
N LYS A 244 34.96 -0.02 -8.34
CA LYS A 244 34.84 -1.21 -7.48
C LYS A 244 33.98 -0.94 -6.24
N THR A 245 34.10 0.22 -5.59
CA THR A 245 33.18 0.60 -4.50
C THR A 245 31.73 0.63 -4.99
N GLU A 246 31.49 1.20 -6.18
CA GLU A 246 30.15 1.40 -6.71
C GLU A 246 29.52 0.09 -7.22
N ASN A 247 30.28 -0.76 -7.92
CA ASN A 247 29.92 -2.14 -8.25
C ASN A 247 29.57 -2.94 -6.99
N ASN A 248 30.40 -2.89 -5.95
CA ASN A 248 30.15 -3.63 -4.70
C ASN A 248 28.90 -3.11 -3.94
N MET A 249 28.54 -1.83 -4.07
CA MET A 249 27.26 -1.32 -3.56
C MET A 249 26.07 -1.94 -4.32
N VAL A 250 26.16 -2.03 -5.66
CA VAL A 250 25.08 -2.63 -6.48
C VAL A 250 24.98 -4.14 -6.24
N ILE A 251 26.10 -4.86 -6.12
CA ILE A 251 26.16 -6.27 -5.66
C ILE A 251 25.39 -6.43 -4.34
N SER A 252 25.68 -5.57 -3.35
CA SER A 252 25.02 -5.59 -2.05
C SER A 252 23.51 -5.36 -2.16
N TRP A 253 23.05 -4.50 -3.08
CA TRP A 253 21.62 -4.30 -3.35
C TRP A 253 20.98 -5.55 -3.96
N VAL A 254 21.59 -6.15 -4.99
CA VAL A 254 21.06 -7.34 -5.67
C VAL A 254 20.94 -8.53 -4.70
N ILE A 255 22.00 -8.86 -3.97
CA ILE A 255 22.00 -9.96 -2.99
C ILE A 255 20.95 -9.72 -1.89
N ASN A 256 20.80 -8.48 -1.41
CA ASN A 256 19.79 -8.16 -0.39
C ASN A 256 18.33 -8.27 -0.88
N THR A 257 18.11 -8.39 -2.19
CA THR A 257 16.78 -8.53 -2.81
C THR A 257 16.44 -9.96 -3.22
N MET A 258 17.33 -10.91 -2.93
CA MET A 258 17.12 -12.34 -3.14
C MET A 258 16.80 -13.05 -1.81
N ASP A 259 16.21 -14.24 -1.91
CA ASP A 259 16.19 -15.18 -0.78
C ASP A 259 17.63 -15.55 -0.36
N THR A 260 17.81 -15.91 0.91
CA THR A 260 19.13 -16.23 1.46
C THR A 260 19.79 -17.46 0.83
N ALA A 261 19.03 -18.48 0.43
CA ALA A 261 19.57 -19.67 -0.23
C ALA A 261 19.95 -19.37 -1.70
N ILE A 262 19.20 -18.49 -2.37
CA ILE A 262 19.55 -17.98 -3.72
C ILE A 262 20.82 -17.13 -3.63
N GLY A 263 20.84 -16.13 -2.75
CA GLY A 263 21.95 -15.19 -2.60
C GLY A 263 23.29 -15.86 -2.27
N GLN A 264 23.30 -16.95 -1.50
CA GLN A 264 24.51 -17.72 -1.18
C GLN A 264 25.15 -18.36 -2.42
N ASN A 265 24.37 -18.85 -3.38
CA ASN A 265 24.89 -19.52 -4.58
C ASN A 265 25.54 -18.54 -5.58
N ILE A 266 25.09 -17.27 -5.56
CA ILE A 266 25.50 -16.23 -6.52
C ILE A 266 26.49 -15.23 -5.87
N LEU A 267 26.88 -15.42 -4.62
CA LEU A 267 27.73 -14.51 -3.85
C LEU A 267 29.20 -14.43 -4.34
N PHE A 268 29.59 -15.30 -5.28
CA PHE A 268 30.98 -15.53 -5.71
C PHE A 268 31.39 -14.80 -6.99
N TYR A 269 30.49 -14.10 -7.67
CA TYR A 269 30.82 -13.33 -8.89
C TYR A 269 31.39 -11.94 -8.56
N ASP A 270 32.33 -11.46 -9.38
CA ASP A 270 33.06 -10.21 -9.14
C ASP A 270 32.23 -8.94 -9.47
N THR A 271 31.21 -9.05 -10.34
CA THR A 271 30.41 -7.91 -10.81
C THR A 271 28.90 -8.03 -10.56
N ALA A 272 28.24 -6.88 -10.37
CA ALA A 272 26.79 -6.82 -10.24
C ALA A 272 26.05 -7.34 -11.49
N TYR A 273 26.64 -7.15 -12.67
CA TYR A 273 26.16 -7.69 -13.95
C TYR A 273 26.17 -9.22 -13.96
N GLU A 274 27.27 -9.86 -13.55
CA GLU A 274 27.37 -11.32 -13.49
C GLU A 274 26.39 -11.93 -12.49
N ILE A 275 26.23 -11.33 -11.30
CA ILE A 275 25.23 -11.78 -10.30
C ILE A 275 23.81 -11.66 -10.89
N TRP A 276 23.50 -10.55 -11.54
CA TRP A 276 22.19 -10.32 -12.16
C TRP A 276 21.92 -11.29 -13.32
N MET A 277 22.91 -11.54 -14.17
CA MET A 277 22.80 -12.47 -15.30
C MET A 277 22.70 -13.93 -14.84
N ALA A 278 23.49 -14.37 -13.87
CA ALA A 278 23.41 -15.71 -13.30
C ALA A 278 22.06 -15.95 -12.61
N ALA A 279 21.54 -14.96 -11.89
CA ALA A 279 20.20 -15.03 -11.31
C ALA A 279 19.11 -15.10 -12.39
N LYS A 280 19.22 -14.29 -13.44
CA LYS A 280 18.28 -14.33 -14.58
C LYS A 280 18.32 -15.69 -15.28
N GLU A 281 19.49 -16.19 -15.64
CA GLU A 281 19.64 -17.47 -16.34
C GLU A 281 19.19 -18.68 -15.50
N THR A 282 19.33 -18.62 -14.17
CA THR A 282 18.95 -19.72 -13.27
C THR A 282 17.47 -19.71 -12.85
N TYR A 283 16.83 -18.53 -12.78
CA TYR A 283 15.50 -18.38 -12.18
C TYR A 283 14.44 -17.66 -13.06
N SER A 284 14.82 -17.06 -14.19
CA SER A 284 13.88 -16.42 -15.12
C SER A 284 13.44 -17.38 -16.22
N ASP A 285 12.47 -18.25 -15.94
CA ASP A 285 11.76 -18.95 -17.01
C ASP A 285 10.89 -17.95 -17.80
N ASN A 286 11.20 -17.75 -19.08
CA ASN A 286 10.57 -16.70 -19.89
C ASN A 286 9.04 -16.90 -20.07
N ASP A 287 8.56 -18.15 -19.96
CA ASP A 287 7.16 -18.53 -20.16
C ASP A 287 6.41 -18.80 -18.83
N ASN A 288 7.04 -18.60 -17.66
CA ASN A 288 6.49 -18.88 -16.31
C ASN A 288 5.85 -20.29 -16.21
N THR A 289 6.44 -21.28 -16.85
CA THR A 289 5.82 -22.58 -17.18
C THR A 289 5.36 -23.36 -15.96
N ALA A 290 6.14 -23.29 -14.87
CA ALA A 290 5.84 -24.01 -13.62
C ALA A 290 4.59 -23.47 -12.91
N GLU A 291 4.45 -22.14 -12.83
CA GLU A 291 3.28 -21.49 -12.22
C GLU A 291 2.04 -21.67 -13.10
N LEU A 292 2.20 -21.49 -14.43
CA LEU A 292 1.17 -21.78 -15.41
C LEU A 292 0.67 -23.24 -15.34
N PHE A 293 1.57 -24.19 -15.08
CA PHE A 293 1.24 -25.61 -14.86
C PHE A 293 0.51 -25.82 -13.52
N TYR A 294 0.99 -25.22 -12.43
CA TYR A 294 0.36 -25.31 -11.11
C TYR A 294 -1.09 -24.79 -11.15
N ILE A 295 -1.30 -23.59 -11.70
CA ILE A 295 -2.64 -22.99 -11.82
C ILE A 295 -3.54 -23.84 -12.71
N LYS A 296 -3.06 -24.32 -13.86
CA LYS A 296 -3.85 -25.20 -14.76
C LYS A 296 -4.18 -26.53 -14.09
N GLY A 297 -3.30 -27.10 -13.27
CA GLY A 297 -3.54 -28.30 -12.47
C GLY A 297 -4.60 -28.07 -11.41
N ALA A 298 -4.41 -27.06 -10.53
CA ALA A 298 -5.37 -26.69 -9.49
C ALA A 298 -6.76 -26.40 -10.08
N LEU A 299 -6.83 -25.64 -11.17
CA LEU A 299 -8.06 -25.37 -11.90
C LEU A 299 -8.65 -26.65 -12.53
N ASN A 300 -7.83 -27.54 -13.10
CA ASN A 300 -8.31 -28.82 -13.64
C ASN A 300 -8.97 -29.67 -12.55
N ASP A 301 -8.40 -29.72 -11.37
CA ASP A 301 -8.81 -30.63 -10.29
C ASP A 301 -9.93 -30.06 -9.40
N LEU A 302 -10.10 -28.74 -9.36
CA LEU A 302 -11.16 -28.06 -8.60
C LEU A 302 -12.57 -28.58 -8.97
N ARG A 303 -13.36 -28.94 -7.96
CA ARG A 303 -14.78 -29.32 -8.02
C ARG A 303 -15.57 -28.53 -6.97
N LYS A 304 -16.89 -28.48 -7.10
CA LYS A 304 -17.78 -27.84 -6.12
C LYS A 304 -17.74 -28.59 -4.77
N GLY A 305 -18.10 -29.87 -4.75
CA GLY A 305 -18.19 -30.64 -3.50
C GLY A 305 -19.10 -29.95 -2.48
N GLU A 306 -18.64 -29.81 -1.24
CA GLU A 306 -19.42 -29.17 -0.17
C GLU A 306 -19.51 -27.63 -0.27
N MET A 307 -18.81 -26.99 -1.22
CA MET A 307 -18.88 -25.53 -1.41
C MET A 307 -20.25 -25.08 -1.93
N PHE A 308 -20.67 -23.87 -1.54
CA PHE A 308 -21.76 -23.18 -2.22
C PHE A 308 -21.38 -22.81 -3.66
N VAL A 309 -22.35 -22.83 -4.59
CA VAL A 309 -22.12 -22.58 -6.03
C VAL A 309 -21.44 -21.22 -6.27
N THR A 310 -21.79 -20.19 -5.50
CA THR A 310 -21.18 -18.86 -5.53
C THR A 310 -19.72 -18.87 -5.09
N GLN A 311 -19.38 -19.59 -4.02
CA GLN A 311 -17.99 -19.75 -3.55
C GLN A 311 -17.16 -20.51 -4.58
N TYR A 312 -17.70 -21.58 -5.15
CA TYR A 312 -17.06 -22.36 -6.22
C TYR A 312 -16.78 -21.50 -7.47
N TYR A 313 -17.76 -20.70 -7.91
CA TYR A 313 -17.61 -19.76 -9.02
C TYR A 313 -16.56 -18.66 -8.72
N ASN A 314 -16.54 -18.14 -7.49
CA ASN A 314 -15.56 -17.11 -7.09
C ASN A 314 -14.12 -17.68 -7.09
N THR A 315 -13.92 -18.91 -6.61
CA THR A 315 -12.61 -19.59 -6.66
C THR A 315 -12.17 -19.87 -8.11
N LEU A 316 -13.07 -20.32 -8.98
CA LEU A 316 -12.80 -20.44 -10.42
C LEU A 316 -12.42 -19.09 -11.05
N SER A 317 -13.12 -18.02 -10.69
CA SER A 317 -12.89 -16.67 -11.21
C SER A 317 -11.50 -16.15 -10.84
N ARG A 318 -11.05 -16.36 -9.58
CA ARG A 318 -9.67 -16.04 -9.15
C ARG A 318 -8.62 -16.77 -10.01
N PHE A 319 -8.77 -18.09 -10.21
CA PHE A 319 -7.85 -18.84 -11.07
C PHE A 319 -7.91 -18.42 -12.55
N TRP A 320 -9.07 -18.01 -13.05
CA TRP A 320 -9.22 -17.49 -14.41
C TRP A 320 -8.58 -16.11 -14.60
N GLN A 321 -8.69 -15.22 -13.62
CA GLN A 321 -8.00 -13.92 -13.61
C GLN A 321 -6.49 -14.13 -13.58
N HIS A 322 -5.99 -15.00 -12.68
CA HIS A 322 -4.57 -15.34 -12.62
C HIS A 322 -4.07 -15.91 -13.97
N LEU A 323 -4.84 -16.77 -14.64
CA LEU A 323 -4.50 -17.27 -15.99
C LEU A 323 -4.58 -16.24 -17.13
N ASP A 324 -5.20 -15.08 -16.93
CA ASP A 324 -5.19 -14.00 -17.92
C ASP A 324 -3.96 -13.09 -17.76
N GLY A 325 -3.43 -12.93 -16.54
CA GLY A 325 -2.17 -12.21 -16.29
C GLY A 325 -0.96 -12.80 -17.02
N PHE A 326 -0.93 -14.13 -17.23
CA PHE A 326 0.11 -14.81 -18.03
C PHE A 326 -0.06 -14.68 -19.56
N LYS A 327 -0.97 -13.83 -20.07
CA LYS A 327 -1.27 -13.72 -21.51
C LYS A 327 -1.10 -12.30 -22.06
N SER A 328 0.14 -11.89 -22.28
CA SER A 328 0.41 -10.79 -23.21
C SER A 328 0.04 -11.23 -24.64
N LEU A 329 -1.02 -10.63 -25.19
CA LEU A 329 -1.49 -10.87 -26.56
C LEU A 329 -1.72 -9.52 -27.22
N ASP A 330 -0.83 -9.15 -28.14
CA ASP A 330 -0.98 -7.95 -28.97
C ASP A 330 -2.06 -8.19 -30.03
N TRP A 331 -3.20 -7.51 -29.90
CA TRP A 331 -4.34 -7.67 -30.80
C TRP A 331 -4.25 -6.73 -32.00
N GLU A 332 -3.96 -7.25 -33.18
CA GLU A 332 -3.91 -6.47 -34.43
C GLU A 332 -5.23 -5.76 -34.77
N CYS A 333 -6.39 -6.27 -34.29
CA CYS A 333 -7.66 -5.54 -34.41
C CYS A 333 -8.70 -5.85 -33.31
N LEU A 334 -9.62 -4.90 -33.13
CA LEU A 334 -10.75 -4.98 -32.18
C LEU A 334 -11.72 -6.16 -32.43
N ALA A 335 -11.81 -6.65 -33.67
CA ALA A 335 -12.70 -7.76 -34.01
C ALA A 335 -12.18 -9.10 -33.49
N ASP A 336 -10.85 -9.31 -33.48
CA ASP A 336 -10.24 -10.56 -33.03
C ASP A 336 -10.20 -10.65 -31.50
N ALA A 337 -9.93 -9.56 -30.79
CA ALA A 337 -10.14 -9.48 -29.34
C ALA A 337 -11.61 -9.83 -28.96
N SER A 338 -12.58 -9.30 -29.72
CA SER A 338 -14.02 -9.60 -29.55
C SER A 338 -14.38 -11.05 -29.87
N ARG A 339 -13.58 -11.74 -30.70
CA ARG A 339 -13.75 -13.16 -31.06
C ARG A 339 -13.10 -14.07 -30.03
N TYR A 340 -11.89 -13.73 -29.56
CA TYR A 340 -11.16 -14.45 -28.52
C TYR A 340 -11.94 -14.45 -27.20
N LYS A 341 -12.51 -13.31 -26.80
CA LYS A 341 -13.37 -13.20 -25.61
C LYS A 341 -14.48 -14.25 -25.59
N LYS A 342 -15.21 -14.43 -26.70
CA LYS A 342 -16.28 -15.44 -26.83
C LYS A 342 -15.81 -16.89 -26.77
N ILE A 343 -14.54 -17.15 -27.12
CA ILE A 343 -13.93 -18.48 -27.01
C ILE A 343 -13.62 -18.76 -25.54
N ILE A 344 -12.93 -17.84 -24.87
CA ILE A 344 -12.58 -17.95 -23.44
C ILE A 344 -13.83 -18.01 -22.56
N GLU A 345 -14.85 -17.17 -22.79
CA GLU A 345 -16.13 -17.22 -22.07
C GLU A 345 -16.78 -18.61 -22.18
N LYS A 346 -16.76 -19.22 -23.38
CA LYS A 346 -17.32 -20.56 -23.60
C LYS A 346 -16.52 -21.66 -22.89
N GLU A 347 -15.18 -21.57 -22.90
CA GLU A 347 -14.30 -22.50 -22.18
C GLU A 347 -14.50 -22.40 -20.66
N ARG A 348 -14.64 -21.18 -20.12
CA ARG A 348 -14.97 -20.92 -18.71
C ARG A 348 -16.33 -21.51 -18.33
N THR A 349 -17.37 -21.28 -19.12
CA THR A 349 -18.70 -21.89 -18.91
C THR A 349 -18.62 -23.41 -18.89
N PHE A 350 -17.94 -24.03 -19.86
CA PHE A 350 -17.78 -25.48 -19.90
C PHE A 350 -17.03 -26.01 -18.66
N LYS A 351 -15.97 -25.32 -18.23
CA LYS A 351 -15.16 -25.72 -17.07
C LYS A 351 -15.91 -25.57 -15.73
N PHE A 352 -16.75 -24.54 -15.59
CA PHE A 352 -17.65 -24.38 -14.44
C PHE A 352 -18.63 -25.57 -14.34
N LEU A 353 -19.36 -25.85 -15.43
CA LEU A 353 -20.35 -26.93 -15.46
C LEU A 353 -19.71 -28.31 -15.19
N LEU A 354 -18.51 -28.56 -15.73
CA LEU A 354 -17.78 -29.83 -15.58
C LEU A 354 -17.35 -30.15 -14.14
N GLY A 355 -17.34 -29.17 -13.22
CA GLY A 355 -17.00 -29.38 -11.82
C GLY A 355 -18.17 -29.23 -10.83
N LEU A 356 -19.40 -29.07 -11.31
CA LEU A 356 -20.61 -29.21 -10.49
C LEU A 356 -20.87 -30.70 -10.15
N ASP A 357 -21.64 -30.94 -9.08
CA ASP A 357 -21.96 -32.30 -8.64
C ASP A 357 -23.11 -32.89 -9.46
N LYS A 358 -22.98 -34.17 -9.85
CA LYS A 358 -23.94 -34.87 -10.75
C LYS A 358 -25.37 -35.01 -10.20
N SER A 359 -25.58 -34.75 -8.92
CA SER A 359 -26.92 -34.74 -8.30
C SER A 359 -27.82 -33.61 -8.81
N LEU A 360 -27.26 -32.59 -9.48
CA LEU A 360 -28.02 -31.51 -10.11
C LEU A 360 -28.71 -31.91 -11.43
N ASP A 361 -28.38 -33.06 -12.03
CA ASP A 361 -29.02 -33.53 -13.28
C ASP A 361 -30.41 -34.18 -13.04
N GLU A 362 -30.70 -34.66 -11.81
CA GLU A 362 -31.95 -35.38 -11.50
C GLU A 362 -32.99 -34.56 -10.70
N GLY A 363 -32.59 -33.40 -10.15
CA GLY A 363 -33.46 -32.51 -9.37
C GLY A 363 -33.56 -31.13 -10.03
N GLY A 364 -34.74 -30.81 -10.60
CA GLY A 364 -34.97 -29.61 -11.43
C GLY A 364 -35.00 -28.25 -10.70
N GLU A 365 -34.00 -27.94 -9.87
CA GLU A 365 -33.71 -26.56 -9.48
C GLU A 365 -33.11 -25.84 -10.69
N PHE A 366 -33.95 -25.08 -11.41
CA PHE A 366 -33.47 -24.19 -12.48
C PHE A 366 -32.48 -23.17 -11.91
N LEU A 367 -31.21 -23.29 -12.29
CA LEU A 367 -30.21 -22.24 -12.08
C LEU A 367 -30.75 -20.93 -12.67
N GLU A 368 -30.92 -19.92 -11.82
CA GLU A 368 -31.55 -18.67 -12.24
C GLU A 368 -30.73 -17.99 -13.35
N PRO A 369 -31.35 -17.53 -14.46
CA PRO A 369 -30.61 -16.92 -15.58
C PRO A 369 -29.75 -15.70 -15.23
N SER A 370 -29.93 -15.12 -14.04
CA SER A 370 -29.09 -14.07 -13.46
C SER A 370 -27.62 -14.47 -13.33
N LEU A 371 -27.33 -15.75 -13.00
CA LEU A 371 -25.96 -16.29 -12.87
C LEU A 371 -25.20 -16.40 -14.21
N PHE A 372 -25.90 -16.33 -15.35
CA PHE A 372 -25.31 -16.53 -16.68
C PHE A 372 -25.47 -15.32 -17.61
N GLN A 373 -25.92 -14.17 -17.12
CA GLN A 373 -25.82 -12.93 -17.89
C GLN A 373 -24.37 -12.43 -17.90
N PRO A 374 -23.77 -12.16 -19.07
CA PRO A 374 -22.57 -11.34 -19.14
C PRO A 374 -22.89 -9.94 -18.59
N PHE A 375 -21.95 -9.33 -17.87
CA PHE A 375 -21.99 -7.90 -17.50
C PHE A 375 -21.76 -6.98 -18.73
N VAL A 376 -22.48 -7.23 -19.84
CA VAL A 376 -22.41 -6.49 -21.11
C VAL A 376 -23.78 -6.49 -21.83
N LYS A 377 -24.71 -5.64 -21.39
CA LYS A 377 -25.74 -4.89 -22.18
C LYS A 377 -26.77 -4.22 -21.25
N SER A 378 -27.42 -3.12 -21.62
CA SER A 378 -27.31 -2.27 -22.84
C SER A 378 -27.04 -0.80 -22.43
N ASP A 379 -26.66 0.13 -23.32
CA ASP A 379 -27.39 0.52 -24.54
C ASP A 379 -26.55 0.62 -25.82
N ILE A 380 -26.74 -0.36 -26.70
CA ILE A 380 -26.94 -0.12 -28.14
C ILE A 380 -27.99 -1.12 -28.64
N GLN A 381 -29.16 -0.62 -29.04
CA GLN A 381 -30.09 -1.32 -29.95
C GLN A 381 -29.90 -0.73 -31.37
N PRO A 382 -29.93 -1.55 -32.44
CA PRO A 382 -29.78 -1.04 -33.80
C PRO A 382 -31.04 -0.30 -34.26
N SER A 383 -30.88 0.95 -34.68
CA SER A 383 -31.99 1.77 -35.19
C SER A 383 -32.38 1.36 -36.61
N ASP A 384 -33.64 0.94 -36.79
CA ASP A 384 -34.25 0.61 -38.08
C ASP A 384 -34.30 1.86 -39.00
N PRO A 385 -33.67 1.85 -40.20
CA PRO A 385 -33.50 3.04 -41.00
C PRO A 385 -34.72 3.34 -41.89
N ASN A 386 -35.78 3.97 -41.34
CA ASN A 386 -36.64 4.96 -42.04
C ASN A 386 -37.81 5.51 -41.18
N LEU A 387 -37.60 6.54 -40.33
CA LEU A 387 -38.71 7.44 -39.95
C LEU A 387 -38.32 8.88 -39.51
N ILE A 388 -38.57 9.83 -40.42
CA ILE A 388 -39.20 11.17 -40.20
C ILE A 388 -38.57 12.18 -39.18
N GLN A 389 -38.05 13.27 -39.77
CA GLN A 389 -38.14 14.70 -39.36
C GLN A 389 -37.88 15.14 -37.89
N GLY A 390 -36.68 15.68 -37.66
CA GLY A 390 -36.50 17.15 -37.78
C GLY A 390 -36.51 18.04 -36.52
N ARG A 391 -36.24 19.33 -36.79
CA ARG A 391 -36.16 20.50 -35.86
C ARG A 391 -35.02 20.53 -34.84
N ASN A 392 -34.02 21.36 -35.15
CA ASN A 392 -33.21 22.07 -34.17
C ASN A 392 -34.09 22.75 -33.11
N LYS A 393 -33.62 22.78 -31.84
CA LYS A 393 -33.78 23.98 -31.00
C LYS A 393 -32.65 24.11 -30.00
N GLU A 394 -32.24 25.36 -29.78
CA GLU A 394 -31.14 25.75 -28.90
C GLU A 394 -31.60 25.77 -27.44
N LEU A 395 -30.67 25.56 -26.50
CA LEU A 395 -30.60 26.35 -25.27
C LEU A 395 -29.13 26.71 -25.01
N LYS A 396 -28.89 27.94 -24.56
CA LYS A 396 -27.61 28.65 -24.78
C LYS A 396 -26.80 28.86 -23.52
N VAL A 397 -25.48 28.66 -23.63
CA VAL A 397 -24.48 29.47 -22.92
C VAL A 397 -23.48 29.99 -23.98
N TYR A 398 -23.13 31.28 -23.90
CA TYR A 398 -22.36 31.95 -24.94
C TYR A 398 -20.83 31.85 -24.72
N SER A 399 -20.09 31.58 -25.80
CA SER A 399 -18.78 32.21 -26.02
C SER A 399 -18.66 32.62 -27.51
N ARG A 400 -17.96 33.72 -27.79
CA ARG A 400 -17.87 34.29 -29.16
C ARG A 400 -16.61 33.80 -29.88
N ARG A 401 -16.77 33.31 -31.11
CA ARG A 401 -15.67 33.05 -32.06
C ARG A 401 -15.08 34.34 -32.63
N GLN A 402 -13.75 34.36 -32.81
CA GLN A 402 -13.06 34.89 -34.00
C GLN A 402 -12.01 33.82 -34.40
N LYS A 403 -12.19 33.12 -35.52
CA LYS A 403 -11.75 33.43 -36.90
C LYS A 403 -10.30 32.97 -37.20
N ASN A 404 -10.18 31.86 -37.95
CA ASN A 404 -8.96 31.45 -38.66
C ASN A 404 -8.74 32.31 -39.93
N PRO A 405 -7.51 32.36 -40.47
CA PRO A 405 -7.13 31.50 -41.62
C PRO A 405 -5.89 30.65 -41.29
N LYS A 406 -5.83 29.34 -41.62
CA LYS A 406 -5.57 28.66 -42.92
C LYS A 406 -4.08 28.53 -43.31
N PRO A 407 -3.66 27.45 -44.02
CA PRO A 407 -2.31 26.89 -43.93
C PRO A 407 -1.42 27.08 -45.18
N VAL A 408 -0.15 26.67 -45.09
CA VAL A 408 0.76 26.47 -46.24
C VAL A 408 1.59 25.18 -46.04
N GLU A 409 1.52 24.32 -47.05
CA GLU A 409 2.46 23.25 -47.47
C GLU A 409 2.69 23.47 -48.99
N PRO A 410 3.59 22.76 -49.72
CA PRO A 410 4.45 21.63 -49.32
C PRO A 410 5.95 21.88 -49.70
N HIS A 411 6.78 20.83 -49.73
CA HIS A 411 7.39 20.34 -51.00
C HIS A 411 8.16 19.01 -50.80
N MET A 412 8.06 18.11 -51.77
CA MET A 412 8.79 16.83 -51.84
C MET A 412 9.96 16.91 -52.82
N HIS A 413 10.97 16.06 -52.63
CA HIS A 413 11.81 15.50 -53.72
C HIS A 413 12.18 14.05 -53.37
N SER A 414 12.58 13.27 -54.38
CA SER A 414 12.49 11.80 -54.35
C SER A 414 13.64 11.09 -55.08
N GLU A 415 14.02 9.92 -54.55
CA GLU A 415 14.78 8.83 -55.21
C GLU A 415 16.26 9.08 -55.60
N PRO A 416 17.06 8.03 -55.88
CA PRO A 416 16.78 6.57 -55.79
C PRO A 416 17.70 5.80 -54.81
N CYS A 417 17.50 4.48 -54.74
CA CYS A 417 18.21 3.53 -53.87
C CYS A 417 19.58 3.08 -54.44
N GLN A 418 20.55 2.82 -53.55
CA GLN A 418 21.63 1.87 -53.82
C GLN A 418 21.99 1.10 -52.53
N THR A 419 22.30 -0.19 -52.66
CA THR A 419 22.49 -1.13 -51.55
C THR A 419 23.97 -1.32 -51.19
N ASP A 420 24.29 -1.29 -49.91
CA ASP A 420 25.52 -1.91 -49.37
C ASP A 420 25.26 -2.54 -48.00
N VAL A 421 26.05 -3.57 -47.65
CA VAL A 421 25.78 -4.48 -46.52
C VAL A 421 26.76 -4.24 -45.37
N LEU A 422 26.27 -3.92 -44.16
CA LEU A 422 27.06 -3.98 -42.93
C LEU A 422 26.20 -4.07 -41.64
N SER A 423 26.51 -5.05 -40.78
CA SER A 423 26.22 -5.17 -39.33
C SER A 423 24.78 -4.95 -38.78
N PRO A 424 24.21 -5.90 -37.99
CA PRO A 424 22.97 -5.69 -37.23
C PRO A 424 23.20 -5.26 -35.76
N THR A 425 22.69 -4.08 -35.37
CA THR A 425 22.55 -3.61 -33.98
C THR A 425 21.37 -2.61 -33.87
N PRO A 426 20.75 -2.37 -32.70
CA PRO A 426 20.69 -3.17 -31.47
C PRO A 426 19.24 -3.39 -30.96
N THR A 427 18.29 -3.79 -31.83
CA THR A 427 16.85 -3.90 -31.46
C THR A 427 16.58 -4.78 -30.23
N LYS A 428 17.24 -5.94 -30.11
CA LYS A 428 17.10 -6.88 -28.98
C LYS A 428 17.37 -6.30 -27.59
N GLN A 429 17.98 -5.11 -27.50
CA GLN A 429 18.32 -4.48 -26.23
C GLN A 429 17.15 -3.69 -25.63
N LEU A 430 16.17 -3.27 -26.45
CA LEU A 430 14.90 -2.72 -25.95
C LEU A 430 13.98 -3.82 -25.42
N ASP A 431 13.87 -4.94 -26.14
CA ASP A 431 13.02 -6.08 -25.77
C ASP A 431 13.35 -6.63 -24.36
N CYS A 432 14.64 -6.73 -24.02
CA CYS A 432 15.11 -7.12 -22.70
C CYS A 432 14.74 -6.14 -21.58
N VAL A 433 14.58 -4.83 -21.89
CA VAL A 433 14.17 -3.81 -20.92
C VAL A 433 12.64 -3.80 -20.77
N SER A 434 11.90 -3.99 -21.86
CA SER A 434 10.44 -4.15 -21.82
C SER A 434 10.00 -5.42 -21.07
N ALA A 435 10.67 -6.55 -21.29
CA ALA A 435 10.43 -7.78 -20.52
C ALA A 435 10.75 -7.60 -19.02
N MET A 436 11.81 -6.85 -18.68
CA MET A 436 12.13 -6.49 -17.30
C MET A 436 11.09 -5.55 -16.67
N LEU A 437 10.31 -4.80 -17.48
CA LEU A 437 9.21 -3.98 -17.00
C LEU A 437 7.99 -4.85 -16.65
N CYS A 438 7.52 -5.71 -17.57
CA CYS A 438 6.33 -6.55 -17.34
C CYS A 438 6.51 -7.55 -16.19
N LEU A 439 7.65 -8.26 -16.12
CA LEU A 439 7.91 -9.23 -15.05
C LEU A 439 7.95 -8.61 -13.63
N GLY A 440 8.23 -7.31 -13.52
CA GLY A 440 8.25 -6.59 -12.25
C GLY A 440 6.96 -5.86 -11.90
N MET A 441 6.17 -5.44 -12.90
CA MET A 441 4.96 -4.63 -12.71
C MET A 441 3.74 -5.46 -12.32
N ASP A 442 3.54 -6.61 -12.98
CA ASP A 442 2.28 -7.37 -12.89
C ASP A 442 2.41 -8.59 -11.95
N GLY A 443 3.39 -9.47 -12.17
CA GLY A 443 3.48 -10.75 -11.44
C GLY A 443 3.78 -10.63 -9.93
N VAL A 444 4.63 -9.70 -9.52
CA VAL A 444 5.01 -9.53 -8.10
C VAL A 444 3.92 -8.81 -7.30
N SER A 445 3.27 -7.81 -7.91
CA SER A 445 2.17 -7.07 -7.30
C SER A 445 0.92 -7.96 -7.15
N GLU A 446 0.51 -8.66 -8.21
CA GLU A 446 -0.66 -9.55 -8.15
C GLU A 446 -0.45 -10.77 -7.24
N SER A 447 0.77 -11.31 -7.15
CA SER A 447 1.06 -12.38 -6.17
C SER A 447 1.00 -11.87 -4.73
N GLN A 448 1.49 -10.65 -4.44
CA GLN A 448 1.27 -9.99 -3.14
C GLN A 448 -0.22 -9.72 -2.88
N PHE A 449 -1.01 -9.29 -3.88
CA PHE A 449 -2.46 -9.07 -3.73
C PHE A 449 -3.19 -10.38 -3.38
N ASN A 450 -2.83 -11.49 -4.03
CA ASN A 450 -3.35 -12.81 -3.70
C ASN A 450 -2.93 -13.27 -2.30
N GLN A 451 -1.72 -12.95 -1.84
CA GLN A 451 -1.30 -13.23 -0.46
C GLN A 451 -2.11 -12.43 0.57
N VAL A 452 -2.41 -11.15 0.33
CA VAL A 452 -3.30 -10.36 1.20
C VAL A 452 -4.69 -11.01 1.31
N LEU A 453 -5.24 -11.54 0.22
CA LEU A 453 -6.53 -12.26 0.25
C LEU A 453 -6.45 -13.63 0.94
N ASN A 454 -5.40 -14.41 0.70
CA ASN A 454 -5.33 -15.83 1.13
C ASN A 454 -4.54 -16.04 2.45
N ILE A 455 -4.01 -14.98 3.06
CA ILE A 455 -3.22 -15.03 4.31
C ILE A 455 -3.68 -13.95 5.29
N GLU A 456 -3.87 -12.69 4.85
CA GLU A 456 -4.24 -11.62 5.77
C GLU A 456 -5.73 -11.58 6.07
N LEU A 457 -6.59 -11.63 5.03
CA LEU A 457 -8.04 -11.66 5.20
C LEU A 457 -8.50 -12.93 5.93
N ASP A 458 -7.93 -14.10 5.61
CA ASP A 458 -8.32 -15.36 6.27
C ASP A 458 -7.98 -15.36 7.76
N GLN A 459 -6.80 -14.87 8.18
CA GLN A 459 -6.50 -14.66 9.62
C GLN A 459 -7.51 -13.71 10.29
N ILE A 460 -7.92 -12.62 9.61
CA ILE A 460 -8.92 -11.69 10.17
C ILE A 460 -10.28 -12.39 10.34
N ILE A 461 -10.66 -13.25 9.40
CA ILE A 461 -11.88 -14.08 9.48
C ILE A 461 -11.77 -15.10 10.62
N GLU A 462 -10.63 -15.77 10.80
CA GLU A 462 -10.39 -16.69 11.91
C GLU A 462 -10.48 -15.99 13.27
N ALA A 463 -9.84 -14.83 13.43
CA ALA A 463 -9.94 -14.02 14.66
C ALA A 463 -11.38 -13.55 14.96
N CYS A 464 -12.22 -13.35 13.94
CA CYS A 464 -13.64 -13.08 14.14
C CYS A 464 -14.40 -14.31 14.65
N LYS A 465 -14.24 -15.46 13.97
CA LYS A 465 -14.86 -16.76 14.34
C LYS A 465 -14.42 -17.23 15.73
N PHE A 466 -13.16 -16.99 16.09
CA PHE A 466 -12.59 -17.34 17.40
C PHE A 466 -13.27 -16.57 18.55
N LEU A 467 -13.71 -15.33 18.30
CA LEU A 467 -14.44 -14.53 19.28
C LEU A 467 -15.94 -14.84 19.33
N ASP A 468 -16.51 -15.45 18.29
CA ASP A 468 -17.87 -15.99 18.19
C ASP A 468 -18.05 -16.72 16.86
N GLU A 469 -18.22 -18.05 16.92
CA GLU A 469 -18.35 -18.94 15.78
C GLU A 469 -19.46 -18.52 14.79
N LYS A 470 -20.50 -17.83 15.27
CA LYS A 470 -21.66 -17.39 14.49
C LYS A 470 -21.51 -15.99 13.92
N TRP A 471 -20.44 -15.27 14.27
CA TRP A 471 -20.23 -13.90 13.84
C TRP A 471 -19.47 -13.85 12.50
N SER A 472 -20.21 -13.59 11.43
CA SER A 472 -19.68 -13.35 10.09
C SER A 472 -19.92 -11.87 9.72
N PRO A 473 -18.92 -10.98 9.89
CA PRO A 473 -18.97 -9.63 9.35
C PRO A 473 -18.72 -9.64 7.83
N LYS A 474 -19.23 -8.62 7.13
CA LYS A 474 -18.93 -8.36 5.71
C LYS A 474 -17.58 -7.66 5.57
N PHE A 475 -16.83 -7.94 4.50
CA PHE A 475 -15.48 -7.41 4.30
C PHE A 475 -15.33 -6.63 2.99
N THR A 476 -14.48 -5.61 2.99
CA THR A 476 -13.92 -4.98 1.78
C THR A 476 -12.41 -4.92 1.93
N VAL A 477 -11.63 -5.37 0.94
CA VAL A 477 -10.15 -5.39 0.98
C VAL A 477 -9.61 -4.52 -0.15
N ILE A 478 -8.79 -3.55 0.21
CA ILE A 478 -8.32 -2.47 -0.67
C ILE A 478 -6.81 -2.31 -0.51
N ILE A 479 -6.07 -2.41 -1.62
CA ILE A 479 -4.65 -2.07 -1.66
C ILE A 479 -4.50 -0.57 -1.97
N ALA A 480 -3.57 0.10 -1.29
CA ALA A 480 -3.28 1.53 -1.50
C ALA A 480 -1.84 1.75 -2.00
N GLN A 481 -1.59 1.43 -3.29
CA GLN A 481 -0.29 1.50 -3.93
C GLN A 481 0.09 2.95 -4.28
N LYS A 482 1.20 3.43 -3.71
CA LYS A 482 1.69 4.83 -3.87
C LYS A 482 2.99 4.94 -4.68
N ASN A 483 3.72 3.85 -4.75
CA ASN A 483 4.87 3.71 -5.62
C ASN A 483 4.34 3.10 -6.92
N HIS A 484 4.55 3.78 -8.05
CA HIS A 484 4.18 3.37 -9.40
C HIS A 484 4.65 4.46 -10.38
N HIS A 485 4.62 4.24 -11.68
CA HIS A 485 5.13 5.22 -12.66
C HIS A 485 4.09 6.22 -13.16
N THR A 486 2.80 5.87 -13.04
CA THR A 486 1.66 6.68 -13.51
C THR A 486 1.63 8.08 -12.90
N LYS A 487 1.45 9.10 -13.75
CA LYS A 487 1.44 10.53 -13.43
C LYS A 487 0.35 11.21 -14.24
N PHE A 488 -0.35 12.19 -13.65
CA PHE A 488 -1.51 12.84 -14.26
C PHE A 488 -1.35 14.35 -14.31
N PHE A 489 -1.63 14.92 -15.49
CA PHE A 489 -1.47 16.34 -15.81
C PHE A 489 -2.78 16.93 -16.32
N LYS A 490 -2.95 18.25 -16.25
CA LYS A 490 -4.08 18.94 -16.89
C LYS A 490 -3.89 18.92 -18.41
N ALA A 491 -4.97 18.75 -19.16
CA ALA A 491 -4.92 18.78 -20.62
C ALA A 491 -4.28 20.09 -21.14
N GLY A 492 -3.20 19.96 -21.93
CA GLY A 492 -2.46 21.09 -22.50
C GLY A 492 -1.56 21.87 -21.51
N SER A 493 -1.29 21.37 -20.31
CA SER A 493 -0.42 22.02 -19.33
C SER A 493 0.50 21.01 -18.61
N PRO A 494 1.75 21.38 -18.26
CA PRO A 494 2.60 20.57 -17.37
C PRO A 494 2.12 20.59 -15.90
N ASP A 495 1.05 21.31 -15.58
CA ASP A 495 0.43 21.32 -14.25
C ASP A 495 -0.09 19.96 -13.82
N ASN A 496 0.11 19.65 -12.53
CA ASN A 496 -0.59 18.57 -11.85
C ASN A 496 -2.12 18.74 -11.90
N VAL A 497 -2.84 17.62 -11.97
CA VAL A 497 -4.30 17.57 -11.73
C VAL A 497 -4.68 18.13 -10.35
N PRO A 498 -5.87 18.74 -10.18
CA PRO A 498 -6.30 19.31 -8.91
C PRO A 498 -6.52 18.26 -7.81
N PRO A 499 -6.47 18.66 -6.52
CA PRO A 499 -6.82 17.78 -5.41
C PRO A 499 -8.26 17.26 -5.55
N GLY A 500 -8.49 15.99 -5.19
CA GLY A 500 -9.78 15.32 -5.36
C GLY A 500 -10.05 14.80 -6.78
N THR A 501 -9.10 14.90 -7.72
CA THR A 501 -9.23 14.23 -9.03
C THR A 501 -9.17 12.71 -8.83
N VAL A 502 -10.17 12.00 -9.34
CA VAL A 502 -10.16 10.54 -9.51
C VAL A 502 -10.00 10.21 -11.00
N ILE A 503 -9.35 9.08 -11.30
CA ILE A 503 -9.31 8.46 -12.62
C ILE A 503 -9.56 6.96 -12.43
N ASP A 504 -10.70 6.49 -12.92
CA ASP A 504 -11.25 5.12 -12.78
C ASP A 504 -11.57 4.48 -14.15
N THR A 505 -11.12 5.12 -15.24
CA THR A 505 -11.43 4.76 -16.61
C THR A 505 -10.23 4.94 -17.53
N GLN A 506 -10.22 4.19 -18.65
CA GLN A 506 -9.22 4.19 -19.75
C GLN A 506 -7.81 3.71 -19.39
N VAL A 507 -7.29 4.04 -18.21
CA VAL A 507 -5.92 3.71 -17.74
C VAL A 507 -5.89 2.78 -16.52
N CYS A 508 -7.07 2.34 -16.08
CA CYS A 508 -7.27 1.34 -15.03
C CYS A 508 -7.37 -0.06 -15.64
N HIS A 509 -7.32 -1.11 -14.81
CA HIS A 509 -7.34 -2.49 -15.28
C HIS A 509 -8.69 -2.79 -15.98
N PRO A 510 -8.70 -3.49 -17.14
CA PRO A 510 -9.93 -3.70 -17.90
C PRO A 510 -10.97 -4.59 -17.20
N HIS A 511 -10.58 -5.32 -16.14
CA HIS A 511 -11.41 -6.34 -15.48
C HIS A 511 -11.42 -6.29 -13.94
N ASN A 512 -10.62 -5.42 -13.31
CA ASN A 512 -10.56 -5.30 -11.84
C ASN A 512 -11.17 -3.95 -11.42
N ASN A 513 -11.55 -3.81 -10.16
CA ASN A 513 -12.04 -2.54 -9.62
C ASN A 513 -10.85 -1.74 -9.05
N ASP A 514 -10.25 -0.89 -9.86
CA ASP A 514 -9.13 -0.03 -9.47
C ASP A 514 -9.28 1.41 -9.98
N PHE A 515 -8.67 2.36 -9.26
CA PHE A 515 -8.68 3.77 -9.63
C PHE A 515 -7.50 4.54 -9.02
N TYR A 516 -7.09 5.63 -9.67
CA TYR A 516 -6.12 6.59 -9.15
C TYR A 516 -6.83 7.77 -8.47
N MET A 517 -6.38 8.16 -7.27
CA MET A 517 -6.90 9.36 -6.59
C MET A 517 -5.80 10.35 -6.21
N CYS A 518 -5.93 11.59 -6.69
CA CYS A 518 -5.05 12.70 -6.34
C CYS A 518 -5.59 13.45 -5.10
N ALA A 519 -5.64 12.80 -3.94
CA ALA A 519 -6.36 13.31 -2.76
C ALA A 519 -5.85 14.65 -2.18
N HIS A 520 -4.65 15.12 -2.52
CA HIS A 520 -4.02 16.27 -1.84
C HIS A 520 -3.29 17.26 -2.76
N ALA A 521 -3.15 18.50 -2.28
CA ALA A 521 -2.34 19.53 -2.90
C ALA A 521 -0.84 19.33 -2.62
N GLY A 522 -0.18 18.43 -3.36
CA GLY A 522 1.28 18.32 -3.36
C GLY A 522 1.95 19.66 -3.72
N MET A 523 2.93 20.08 -2.93
CA MET A 523 3.53 21.43 -2.95
C MET A 523 4.62 21.64 -4.03
N ILE A 524 5.35 20.59 -4.39
CA ILE A 524 6.54 20.65 -5.27
C ILE A 524 6.55 19.41 -6.18
N GLY A 525 6.92 19.58 -7.44
CA GLY A 525 7.13 18.49 -8.41
C GLY A 525 5.85 17.90 -8.99
N THR A 526 6.02 16.87 -9.83
CA THR A 526 4.90 16.09 -10.38
C THR A 526 4.31 15.17 -9.31
N ARG A 527 2.99 15.16 -9.17
CA ARG A 527 2.26 14.28 -8.27
C ARG A 527 2.18 12.87 -8.87
N ARG A 528 2.52 11.88 -8.06
CA ARG A 528 1.90 10.55 -8.12
C ARG A 528 0.61 10.64 -7.28
N PRO A 529 -0.58 10.43 -7.86
CA PRO A 529 -1.76 9.96 -7.13
C PRO A 529 -1.45 8.67 -6.35
N THR A 530 -2.38 8.18 -5.53
CA THR A 530 -2.32 6.78 -5.06
C THR A 530 -3.28 5.96 -5.90
N HIS A 531 -2.81 4.81 -6.37
CA HIS A 531 -3.59 3.76 -7.03
C HIS A 531 -4.26 2.92 -5.94
N TYR A 532 -5.57 2.75 -6.03
CA TYR A 532 -6.36 1.90 -5.16
C TYR A 532 -6.87 0.71 -5.95
N HIS A 533 -6.68 -0.51 -5.43
CA HIS A 533 -7.22 -1.74 -6.02
C HIS A 533 -8.15 -2.42 -5.02
N VAL A 534 -9.41 -2.63 -5.39
CA VAL A 534 -10.40 -3.34 -4.58
C VAL A 534 -10.32 -4.83 -4.91
N LEU A 535 -9.66 -5.59 -4.04
CA LEU A 535 -9.42 -7.03 -4.23
C LEU A 535 -10.63 -7.89 -3.87
N PHE A 536 -11.46 -7.40 -2.95
CA PHE A 536 -12.66 -8.08 -2.47
C PHE A 536 -13.66 -7.06 -1.96
N ASP A 537 -14.95 -7.24 -2.26
CA ASP A 537 -16.02 -6.50 -1.60
C ASP A 537 -17.28 -7.37 -1.42
N ASP A 538 -17.65 -7.58 -0.16
CA ASP A 538 -18.93 -8.14 0.27
C ASP A 538 -19.76 -7.08 1.04
N ILE A 539 -19.21 -5.89 1.33
CA ILE A 539 -20.01 -4.78 1.89
C ILE A 539 -20.97 -4.23 0.83
N GLY A 540 -20.53 -4.17 -0.44
CA GLY A 540 -21.35 -3.73 -1.57
C GLY A 540 -21.30 -2.22 -1.77
N PHE A 541 -20.09 -1.65 -1.76
CA PHE A 541 -19.86 -0.25 -2.09
C PHE A 541 -20.14 0.02 -3.58
N THR A 542 -20.72 1.19 -3.90
CA THR A 542 -20.57 1.75 -5.25
C THR A 542 -19.17 2.34 -5.42
N ALA A 543 -18.74 2.57 -6.67
CA ALA A 543 -17.49 3.27 -6.94
C ALA A 543 -17.48 4.66 -6.28
N ASP A 544 -18.58 5.42 -6.42
CA ASP A 544 -18.74 6.76 -5.82
C ASP A 544 -18.64 6.72 -4.29
N ASP A 545 -19.37 5.82 -3.61
CA ASP A 545 -19.33 5.67 -2.14
C ASP A 545 -17.90 5.39 -1.64
N LEU A 546 -17.18 4.52 -2.35
CA LEU A 546 -15.84 4.09 -1.95
C LEU A 546 -14.80 5.19 -2.22
N GLN A 547 -14.91 5.89 -3.35
CA GLN A 547 -14.08 7.05 -3.68
C GLN A 547 -14.33 8.19 -2.69
N GLU A 548 -15.58 8.51 -2.33
CA GLU A 548 -15.89 9.52 -1.32
C GLU A 548 -15.39 9.13 0.08
N LEU A 549 -15.53 7.86 0.48
CA LEU A 549 -14.97 7.35 1.74
C LEU A 549 -13.45 7.50 1.78
N ILE A 550 -12.74 7.10 0.73
CA ILE A 550 -11.28 7.16 0.65
C ILE A 550 -10.77 8.61 0.63
N HIS A 551 -11.44 9.50 -0.11
CA HIS A 551 -11.13 10.92 -0.11
C HIS A 551 -11.37 11.52 1.29
N SER A 552 -12.48 11.19 1.95
CA SER A 552 -12.80 11.60 3.33
C SER A 552 -11.75 11.11 4.34
N LEU A 553 -11.34 9.84 4.24
CA LEU A 553 -10.29 9.25 5.07
C LEU A 553 -8.90 9.86 4.84
N SER A 554 -8.69 10.67 3.79
CA SER A 554 -7.45 11.44 3.60
C SER A 554 -7.39 12.73 4.44
N TYR A 555 -8.53 13.29 4.87
CA TYR A 555 -8.62 14.54 5.66
C TYR A 555 -8.54 14.32 7.17
N VAL A 556 -8.88 13.14 7.68
CA VAL A 556 -8.88 12.82 9.14
C VAL A 556 -7.47 12.61 9.73
N TYR A 557 -6.42 12.93 8.98
CA TYR A 557 -5.03 12.82 9.41
C TYR A 557 -4.65 13.94 10.39
N GLN A 558 -4.91 13.71 11.67
CA GLN A 558 -4.73 14.61 12.83
C GLN A 558 -3.33 15.25 12.98
N ARG A 559 -2.32 14.85 12.20
CA ARG A 559 -0.98 15.49 12.18
C ARG A 559 -0.83 16.59 11.12
N SER A 560 -1.85 16.85 10.31
CA SER A 560 -1.88 17.89 9.27
C SER A 560 -3.08 18.83 9.47
N THR A 561 -3.16 19.86 8.61
CA THR A 561 -4.34 20.71 8.40
C THR A 561 -4.84 20.63 6.94
N THR A 562 -4.31 19.68 6.17
CA THR A 562 -4.66 19.37 4.78
C THR A 562 -4.82 17.86 4.63
N ALA A 563 -5.54 17.42 3.60
CA ALA A 563 -5.47 16.05 3.13
C ALA A 563 -4.02 15.57 2.91
N ILE A 564 -3.82 14.27 3.05
CA ILE A 564 -2.61 13.54 2.67
C ILE A 564 -2.85 12.70 1.41
N SER A 565 -1.80 12.13 0.81
CA SER A 565 -1.91 11.41 -0.47
C SER A 565 -2.65 10.06 -0.41
N ILE A 566 -2.89 9.53 0.79
CA ILE A 566 -3.31 8.16 1.06
C ILE A 566 -4.24 8.17 2.28
N VAL A 567 -5.05 7.14 2.50
CA VAL A 567 -5.92 7.04 3.69
C VAL A 567 -5.13 7.15 5.01
N SER A 568 -5.75 7.79 6.00
CA SER A 568 -5.10 8.09 7.29
C SER A 568 -4.64 6.84 8.04
N LEU A 569 -5.39 5.73 7.97
CA LEU A 569 -5.10 4.52 8.75
C LEU A 569 -3.78 3.87 8.32
N VAL A 570 -3.57 3.65 7.02
CA VAL A 570 -2.28 3.17 6.47
C VAL A 570 -1.15 4.11 6.88
N ARG A 571 -1.37 5.43 6.78
CA ARG A 571 -0.35 6.39 7.21
C ARG A 571 -0.06 6.37 8.71
N TYR A 572 -1.00 5.91 9.54
CA TYR A 572 -0.79 5.68 10.97
C TYR A 572 -0.13 4.34 11.27
N ALA A 573 -0.45 3.27 10.54
CA ALA A 573 0.21 1.97 10.66
C ALA A 573 1.71 2.14 10.41
N HIS A 574 2.06 2.80 9.31
CA HIS A 574 3.43 3.16 8.98
C HIS A 574 4.15 3.96 10.07
N LEU A 575 3.45 4.90 10.71
CA LEU A 575 4.01 5.68 11.82
C LEU A 575 4.18 4.85 13.10
N ALA A 576 3.30 3.90 13.37
CA ALA A 576 3.40 2.98 14.49
C ALA A 576 4.56 1.99 14.29
N ALA A 577 4.62 1.32 13.14
CA ALA A 577 5.70 0.41 12.75
C ALA A 577 7.07 1.13 12.77
N THR A 578 7.18 2.26 12.07
CA THR A 578 8.40 3.10 12.08
C THR A 578 8.81 3.48 13.50
N GLN A 579 7.87 3.92 14.35
CA GLN A 579 8.18 4.36 15.71
C GLN A 579 8.64 3.22 16.62
N VAL A 580 8.06 2.03 16.50
CA VAL A 580 8.41 0.88 17.33
C VAL A 580 9.69 0.20 16.83
N SER A 581 10.01 0.28 15.53
CA SER A 581 11.33 -0.13 15.00
C SER A 581 12.51 0.61 15.66
N MET A 582 12.27 1.81 16.21
CA MET A 582 13.27 2.57 16.97
C MET A 582 13.60 1.97 18.35
N PHE A 583 12.82 0.99 18.83
CA PHE A 583 13.10 0.31 20.10
C PHE A 583 14.15 -0.78 19.88
N VAL A 584 13.93 -1.64 18.88
CA VAL A 584 14.79 -2.79 18.55
C VAL A 584 16.19 -2.36 18.09
N LYS A 585 16.27 -1.35 17.21
CA LYS A 585 17.53 -0.84 16.60
C LYS A 585 18.57 -0.29 17.59
N PHE A 586 18.31 -0.29 18.89
CA PHE A 586 19.26 0.10 19.94
C PHE A 586 19.76 -1.10 20.77
N GLU A 587 19.02 -2.21 20.82
CA GLU A 587 19.38 -3.36 21.68
C GLU A 587 20.59 -4.09 21.09
N GLU A 588 20.60 -4.30 19.77
CA GLU A 588 21.76 -4.77 18.98
C GLU A 588 23.01 -3.88 19.17
N MET A 589 22.83 -2.56 19.30
CA MET A 589 23.94 -1.61 19.57
C MET A 589 24.53 -1.75 20.98
N SER A 590 23.85 -2.44 21.90
CA SER A 590 24.39 -2.77 23.22
C SER A 590 25.07 -4.15 23.23
N GLU A 591 24.50 -5.15 22.56
CA GLU A 591 25.05 -6.51 22.50
C GLU A 591 26.34 -6.61 21.67
N THR A 592 26.49 -5.75 20.66
CA THR A 592 27.75 -5.60 19.89
C THR A 592 28.94 -5.11 20.72
N SER A 593 28.75 -4.75 21.99
CA SER A 593 29.84 -4.46 22.95
C SER A 593 30.36 -5.69 23.72
N SER A 594 29.66 -6.84 23.68
CA SER A 594 30.08 -8.10 24.31
C SER A 594 30.51 -9.14 23.29
N SER A 595 31.81 -9.26 23.05
CA SER A 595 32.38 -10.22 22.08
C SER A 595 32.68 -11.60 22.69
N HIS A 596 32.65 -12.63 21.85
CA HIS A 596 33.10 -14.03 22.05
C HIS A 596 32.20 -14.96 22.91
N GLY A 597 31.62 -15.98 22.25
CA GLY A 597 30.87 -17.07 22.87
C GLY A 597 30.09 -17.87 21.83
N GLY A 598 30.77 -18.68 21.01
CA GLY A 598 30.15 -19.33 19.84
C GLY A 598 29.51 -20.69 20.12
N LEU A 599 28.31 -20.91 19.60
CA LEU A 599 27.77 -22.24 19.26
C LEU A 599 26.83 -22.10 18.06
N THR A 600 26.97 -22.97 17.05
CA THR A 600 26.15 -22.93 15.83
C THR A 600 24.81 -23.63 16.05
N SER A 601 23.77 -22.88 16.44
CA SER A 601 22.39 -23.37 16.40
C SER A 601 21.88 -23.45 14.97
N VAL A 602 21.54 -24.65 14.49
CA VAL A 602 20.88 -24.84 13.19
C VAL A 602 19.41 -24.46 13.32
N GLY A 603 19.10 -23.20 13.05
CA GLY A 603 17.76 -22.62 13.07
C GLY A 603 17.81 -21.12 12.80
N ALA A 604 16.69 -20.55 12.33
CA ALA A 604 16.57 -19.09 12.22
C ALA A 604 16.64 -18.44 13.61
N PRO A 605 17.26 -17.26 13.77
CA PRO A 605 17.31 -16.57 15.04
C PRO A 605 15.89 -16.24 15.54
N PRO A 606 15.58 -16.41 16.84
CA PRO A 606 14.25 -16.13 17.36
C PRO A 606 13.90 -14.65 17.22
N VAL A 607 12.74 -14.35 16.65
CA VAL A 607 12.25 -12.98 16.45
C VAL A 607 12.08 -12.30 17.83
N PRO A 608 12.75 -11.17 18.10
CA PRO A 608 12.64 -10.48 19.40
C PRO A 608 11.21 -9.98 19.66
N GLU A 609 10.62 -10.34 20.79
CA GLU A 609 9.29 -9.80 21.18
C GLU A 609 9.35 -8.30 21.46
N LEU A 610 8.35 -7.57 20.95
CA LEU A 610 8.22 -6.14 21.22
C LEU A 610 7.70 -5.86 22.65
N PRO A 611 8.24 -4.85 23.35
CA PRO A 611 7.78 -4.50 24.68
C PRO A 611 6.33 -4.02 24.66
N ARG A 612 5.45 -4.66 25.44
CA ARG A 612 4.04 -4.29 25.56
C ARG A 612 3.92 -2.83 26.04
N LEU A 613 3.10 -2.05 25.35
CA LEU A 613 2.86 -0.64 25.70
C LEU A 613 2.07 -0.53 27.01
N HIS A 614 2.44 0.44 27.86
CA HIS A 614 1.77 0.66 29.13
C HIS A 614 0.28 0.98 28.95
N LYS A 615 -0.56 0.49 29.86
CA LYS A 615 -2.04 0.66 29.83
C LYS A 615 -2.52 2.11 29.68
N ASN A 616 -1.73 3.10 30.11
CA ASN A 616 -2.05 4.53 29.98
C ASN A 616 -1.93 5.05 28.53
N VAL A 617 -1.16 4.37 27.67
CA VAL A 617 -0.83 4.86 26.31
C VAL A 617 -1.17 3.88 25.19
N CYS A 618 -1.37 2.58 25.48
CA CYS A 618 -1.66 1.57 24.44
C CYS A 618 -2.98 1.85 23.68
N ALA A 619 -3.98 2.44 24.33
CA ALA A 619 -5.25 2.82 23.73
C ALA A 619 -5.22 4.16 22.96
N SER A 620 -4.09 4.86 22.95
CA SER A 620 -3.93 6.22 22.41
C SER A 620 -3.30 6.26 21.02
N MET A 621 -3.31 7.44 20.38
CA MET A 621 -2.58 7.68 19.13
C MET A 621 -1.08 7.97 19.40
N PHE A 622 -0.40 7.10 20.15
CA PHE A 622 0.98 7.26 20.63
C PHE A 622 2.01 7.46 19.49
N PHE A 623 1.68 6.99 18.29
CA PHE A 623 2.41 7.12 17.02
C PHE A 623 2.38 8.53 16.40
N CYS A 624 1.63 9.48 16.99
CA CYS A 624 1.48 10.82 16.42
C CYS A 624 2.70 11.75 16.48
#